data_AF-A0A1F5HXI9-F1
#
_entry.id   AF-A0A1F5HXI9-F1
#
_cell.length_a   1.000
_cell.length_b   1.000
_cell.length_c   1.000
_cell.angle_alpha   90.00
_cell.angle_beta   90.00
_cell.angle_gamma   90.00
#
_symmetry.space_group_name_H-M   'P 1'
#
loop_
_entity.id
_entity.type
_entity.pdbx_description
1 polymer ?
#
loop_
_entity_poly.entity_id
_entity_poly.type
_entity_poly.pdbx_seq_one_letter_code
_entity_poly.pdbx_strand_id
1 'polypeptide(L)'
;MKRNFLLFVVFLVGIILVVNSLRRLVSFRSTAQQVKDAEKRLETLKKESESLKRELEYKKSQDFAESEIRNRLGLVKEGETVVILPKDEKSNKNGENEVAIPNWQKWWNLFFGG
;
A
#
# COMPACT_ATOMS: atom_id res chain seq x y z
N MET A 1 37.45 46.10 41.19
CA MET A 1 37.89 45.06 40.22
C MET A 1 37.38 43.66 40.56
N LYS A 2 37.54 43.14 41.79
CA LYS A 2 37.11 41.77 42.17
C LYS A 2 35.61 41.47 41.97
N ARG A 3 34.71 42.43 42.25
CA ARG A 3 33.25 42.29 42.06
C ARG A 3 32.85 42.13 40.60
N ASN A 4 33.43 42.92 39.70
CA ASN A 4 33.13 42.86 38.27
C ASN A 4 33.70 41.56 37.65
N PHE A 5 34.85 41.10 38.14
CA PHE A 5 35.41 39.80 37.76
C PHE A 5 34.51 38.63 38.20
N LEU A 6 33.99 38.65 39.43
CA LEU A 6 33.02 37.65 39.90
C LEU A 6 31.74 37.64 39.05
N LEU A 7 31.19 38.81 38.72
CA LEU A 7 30.03 38.92 37.83
C LEU A 7 30.30 38.37 36.44
N PHE A 8 31.50 38.61 35.89
CA PHE A 8 31.92 38.05 34.61
C PHE A 8 32.03 36.52 34.64
N VAL A 9 32.60 35.95 35.71
CA VAL A 9 32.69 34.49 35.88
C VAL A 9 31.30 33.86 36.00
N VAL A 10 30.40 34.46 36.78
CA VAL A 10 29.01 33.97 36.90
C VAL A 10 28.29 34.03 35.55
N PHE A 11 28.47 35.11 34.80
CA PHE A 11 27.89 35.24 33.46
C PHE A 11 28.42 34.17 32.49
N LEU A 12 29.72 33.90 32.52
CA LEU A 12 30.36 32.89 31.67
C LEU A 12 29.90 31.47 32.02
N VAL A 13 29.77 31.16 33.31
CA VAL A 13 29.18 29.90 33.79
C VAL A 13 27.72 29.78 33.36
N GLY A 14 26.94 30.87 33.44
CA GLY A 14 25.57 30.93 32.95
C GLY A 14 25.46 30.58 31.47
N ILE A 15 26.32 31.15 30.63
CA ILE A 15 26.38 30.84 29.19
C ILE A 15 26.68 29.36 28.95
N ILE A 16 27.65 28.78 29.67
CA ILE A 16 28.01 27.36 29.53
C ILE A 16 26.80 26.46 29.86
N LEU A 17 26.07 26.77 30.93
CA LEU A 17 24.88 26.01 31.34
C LEU A 17 23.75 26.11 30.31
N VAL A 18 23.53 27.29 29.73
CA VAL A 18 22.52 27.50 28.67
C VAL A 18 22.87 26.69 27.42
N VAL A 19 24.13 26.74 26.96
CA VAL A 19 24.58 25.99 25.78
C VAL A 19 24.45 24.48 25.99
N ASN A 20 24.84 23.97 27.16
CA ASN A 20 24.71 22.54 27.48
C ASN A 20 23.24 22.08 27.54
N SER A 21 22.35 22.92 28.07
CA SER A 21 20.93 22.61 28.16
C SER A 21 20.26 22.57 26.78
N LEU A 22 20.61 23.52 25.90
CA LEU A 22 20.11 23.55 24.52
C LEU A 22 20.56 22.32 23.73
N ARG A 23 21.82 21.88 23.86
CA ARG A 23 22.31 20.65 23.23
C ARG A 23 21.53 19.42 23.69
N ARG A 24 21.23 19.33 24.98
CA ARG A 24 20.50 18.20 25.58
C ARG A 24 19.03 18.14 25.13
N LEU A 25 18.38 19.28 24.93
CA LEU A 25 17.02 19.36 24.39
C LEU A 25 16.95 18.89 22.92
N VAL A 26 17.94 19.23 22.10
CA VAL A 26 18.01 18.78 20.71
C VAL A 26 18.24 17.27 20.62
N SER A 27 19.12 16.69 21.47
CA SER A 27 19.36 15.25 21.50
C SER A 27 18.18 14.43 22.05
N PHE A 28 17.34 15.02 22.89
CA PHE A 28 16.15 14.33 23.41
C PHE A 28 15.12 14.10 22.29
N ARG A 29 14.92 15.08 21.40
CA ARG A 29 14.03 14.92 20.24
C ARG A 29 14.52 13.85 19.27
N SER A 30 15.83 13.77 19.02
CA SER A 30 16.38 12.74 18.12
C SER A 30 16.24 11.33 18.69
N THR A 31 16.31 11.17 20.01
CA THR A 31 16.13 9.86 20.67
C THR A 31 14.68 9.38 20.56
N ALA A 32 13.71 10.26 20.85
CA ALA A 32 12.29 9.94 20.69
C ALA A 32 11.92 9.63 19.23
N GLN A 33 12.52 10.35 18.28
CA GLN A 33 12.31 10.10 16.86
C GLN A 33 12.86 8.73 16.43
N GLN A 34 14.05 8.37 16.90
CA GLN A 34 14.65 7.06 16.62
C GLN A 34 13.80 5.89 17.13
N VAL A 35 13.20 6.03 18.32
CA VAL A 35 12.28 5.01 18.86
C VAL A 35 11.05 4.87 17.98
N LYS A 36 10.41 5.99 17.60
CA LYS A 36 9.24 5.98 16.71
C LYS A 36 9.56 5.37 15.35
N ASP A 37 10.71 5.70 14.78
CA ASP A 37 11.13 5.17 13.48
C ASP A 37 11.41 3.66 13.57
N ALA A 38 12.01 3.20 14.67
CA ALA A 38 12.24 1.77 14.92
C ALA A 38 10.92 1.00 15.11
N GLU A 39 9.97 1.55 15.88
CA GLU A 39 8.63 0.98 16.05
C GLU A 39 7.88 0.87 14.72
N LYS A 40 7.92 1.95 13.91
CA LYS A 40 7.30 1.96 12.58
C LYS A 40 7.90 0.90 11.67
N ARG A 41 9.24 0.77 11.64
CA ARG A 41 9.92 -0.29 10.87
C ARG A 41 9.50 -1.68 11.33
N LEU A 42 9.41 -1.90 12.63
CA LEU A 42 8.99 -3.18 13.19
C LEU A 42 7.56 -3.52 12.77
N GLU A 43 6.64 -2.56 12.82
CA GLU A 43 5.26 -2.76 12.36
C GLU A 43 5.19 -3.09 10.86
N THR A 44 5.95 -2.37 10.01
CA THR A 44 5.99 -2.65 8.57
C THR A 44 6.53 -4.04 8.27
N LEU A 45 7.63 -4.43 8.94
CA LEU A 45 8.22 -5.75 8.74
C LEU A 45 7.30 -6.88 9.22
N LYS A 46 6.54 -6.67 10.30
CA LYS A 46 5.53 -7.64 10.75
C LYS A 46 4.43 -7.82 9.72
N LYS A 47 3.88 -6.72 9.19
CA LYS A 47 2.85 -6.77 8.15
C LYS A 47 3.35 -7.47 6.89
N GLU A 48 4.57 -7.16 6.45
CA GLU A 48 5.20 -7.80 5.30
C GLU A 48 5.44 -9.30 5.53
N SER A 49 5.91 -9.68 6.73
CA SER A 49 6.08 -11.08 7.09
C SER A 49 4.76 -11.85 7.07
N GLU A 50 3.68 -11.25 7.59
CA GLU A 50 2.36 -11.87 7.55
C GLU A 50 1.83 -12.00 6.11
N SER A 51 1.99 -10.99 5.26
CA SER A 51 1.56 -11.08 3.86
C SER A 51 2.34 -12.15 3.10
N LEU A 52 3.66 -12.21 3.30
CA LEU A 52 4.52 -13.22 2.68
C LEU A 52 4.15 -14.63 3.13
N LYS A 53 3.81 -14.83 4.40
CA LYS A 53 3.33 -16.12 4.91
C LYS A 53 2.02 -16.55 4.24
N ARG A 54 1.05 -15.65 4.12
CA ARG A 54 -0.22 -15.92 3.44
C ARG A 54 0.00 -16.25 1.95
N GLU A 55 0.86 -15.50 1.28
CA GLU A 55 1.21 -15.76 -0.12
C GLU A 55 1.87 -17.14 -0.27
N LEU A 56 2.78 -17.49 0.64
CA LEU A 56 3.45 -18.78 0.64
C LEU A 56 2.46 -19.93 0.87
N GLU A 57 1.53 -19.79 1.82
CA GLU A 57 0.46 -20.76 2.05
C GLU A 57 -0.43 -20.92 0.81
N TYR A 58 -0.81 -19.81 0.18
CA TYR A 58 -1.58 -19.84 -1.07
C TYR A 58 -0.82 -20.56 -2.19
N LYS A 59 0.47 -20.26 -2.40
CA LYS A 59 1.27 -20.93 -3.44
C LYS A 59 1.52 -22.42 -3.17
N LYS A 60 1.44 -22.86 -1.90
CA LYS A 60 1.46 -24.27 -1.53
C LYS A 60 0.13 -24.98 -1.75
N SER A 61 -0.96 -24.23 -1.90
CA SER A 61 -2.29 -24.81 -2.08
C SER A 61 -2.40 -25.52 -3.44
N GLN A 62 -3.27 -26.53 -3.46
CA GLN A 62 -3.56 -27.27 -4.69
C GLN A 62 -4.23 -26.38 -5.74
N ASP A 63 -5.06 -25.42 -5.31
CA ASP A 63 -5.70 -24.45 -6.20
C ASP A 63 -4.69 -23.63 -7.00
N PHE A 64 -3.60 -23.19 -6.34
CA PHE A 64 -2.52 -22.50 -7.04
C PHE A 64 -1.83 -23.40 -8.05
N ALA A 65 -1.53 -24.65 -7.68
CA ALA A 65 -0.93 -25.62 -8.60
C ALA A 65 -1.83 -25.89 -9.81
N GLU A 66 -3.13 -26.10 -9.60
CA GLU A 66 -4.10 -26.30 -10.68
C GLU A 66 -4.24 -25.06 -11.56
N SER A 67 -4.24 -23.87 -10.97
CA SER A 67 -4.27 -22.61 -11.71
C SER A 67 -3.02 -22.43 -12.57
N GLU A 68 -1.83 -22.77 -12.07
CA GLU A 68 -0.59 -22.63 -12.82
C GLU A 68 -0.51 -23.68 -13.93
N ILE A 69 -1.01 -24.90 -13.71
CA ILE A 69 -1.14 -25.94 -14.74
C ILE A 69 -2.06 -25.47 -15.86
N ARG A 70 -3.26 -24.95 -15.54
CA ARG A 70 -4.21 -24.42 -16.53
C ARG A 70 -3.62 -23.22 -17.29
N ASN A 71 -3.00 -22.28 -16.57
CA ASN A 71 -2.52 -21.01 -17.16
C ASN A 71 -1.20 -21.14 -17.93
N ARG A 72 -0.27 -22.01 -17.49
CA ARG A 72 1.06 -22.16 -18.11
C ARG A 72 1.11 -23.30 -19.11
N LEU A 73 0.51 -24.42 -18.77
CA LEU A 73 0.60 -25.64 -19.57
C LEU A 73 -0.64 -25.82 -20.45
N GLY A 74 -1.72 -25.07 -20.21
CA GLY A 74 -2.98 -25.23 -20.94
C GLY A 74 -3.63 -26.59 -20.70
N LEU A 75 -3.19 -27.33 -19.67
CA LEU A 75 -3.68 -28.65 -19.35
C LEU A 75 -4.94 -28.54 -18.51
N VAL A 76 -5.91 -29.40 -18.81
CA VAL A 76 -7.20 -29.47 -18.15
C VAL A 76 -7.47 -30.90 -17.69
N LYS A 77 -8.29 -31.06 -16.64
CA LYS A 77 -8.63 -32.40 -16.12
C LYS A 77 -9.53 -33.15 -17.10
N GLU A 78 -9.57 -34.48 -16.98
CA GLU A 78 -10.49 -35.31 -17.77
C GLU A 78 -11.94 -34.85 -17.54
N GLY A 79 -12.64 -34.51 -18.63
CA GLY A 79 -14.02 -33.98 -18.61
C GLY A 79 -14.13 -32.45 -18.70
N GLU A 80 -13.03 -31.71 -18.73
CA GLU A 80 -13.02 -30.25 -18.94
C GLU A 80 -12.80 -29.88 -20.42
N THR A 81 -13.54 -28.89 -20.93
CA THR A 81 -13.40 -28.39 -22.32
C THR A 81 -12.78 -27.00 -22.33
N VAL A 82 -11.67 -26.83 -23.06
CA VAL A 82 -11.04 -25.52 -23.28
C VAL A 82 -11.83 -24.74 -24.33
N VAL A 83 -12.40 -23.59 -23.95
CA VAL A 83 -13.07 -22.67 -24.88
C VAL A 83 -12.11 -21.55 -25.25
N ILE A 84 -11.72 -21.49 -26.52
CA ILE A 84 -10.93 -20.39 -27.07
C ILE A 84 -11.91 -19.37 -27.63
N LEU A 85 -12.07 -18.23 -26.94
CA LEU A 85 -12.88 -17.14 -27.48
C LEU A 85 -12.14 -16.54 -28.67
N PRO A 86 -12.82 -16.29 -29.81
CA PRO A 86 -12.24 -15.47 -30.87
C PRO A 86 -11.85 -14.14 -30.25
N LYS A 87 -10.61 -13.72 -30.49
CA LYS A 87 -10.11 -12.43 -30.05
C LYS A 87 -11.03 -11.40 -30.67
N ASP A 88 -11.88 -10.76 -29.87
CA ASP A 88 -12.84 -9.77 -30.36
C ASP A 88 -12.08 -8.80 -31.27
N GLU A 89 -12.27 -8.97 -32.57
CA GLU A 89 -12.07 -7.88 -33.50
C GLU A 89 -13.07 -6.86 -33.01
N LYS A 90 -12.55 -5.90 -32.23
CA LYS A 90 -13.27 -4.79 -31.64
C LYS A 90 -14.37 -4.45 -32.62
N SER A 91 -15.60 -4.76 -32.24
CA SER A 91 -16.77 -4.41 -33.00
C SER A 91 -16.73 -2.89 -33.07
N ASN A 92 -16.15 -2.38 -34.16
CA ASN A 92 -16.10 -0.97 -34.49
C ASN A 92 -17.51 -0.64 -34.97
N LYS A 93 -18.47 -0.69 -34.05
CA LYS A 93 -19.79 -0.13 -34.26
C LYS A 93 -19.66 1.36 -34.02
N ASN A 94 -19.14 2.04 -35.04
CA ASN A 94 -19.69 3.34 -35.39
C ASN A 94 -21.18 3.08 -35.68
N GLY A 95 -22.03 3.47 -34.73
CA GLY A 95 -23.46 3.21 -34.79
C GLY A 95 -24.17 4.09 -33.78
N GLU A 96 -24.33 5.35 -34.17
CA GLU A 96 -25.31 6.34 -33.71
C GLU A 96 -25.34 6.70 -32.21
N ASN A 97 -25.65 7.98 -31.96
CA ASN A 97 -25.95 8.49 -30.64
C ASN A 97 -27.25 7.82 -30.13
N GLU A 98 -27.15 6.61 -29.58
CA GLU A 98 -28.24 5.99 -28.86
C GLU A 98 -28.51 6.80 -27.60
N VAL A 99 -29.64 7.51 -27.59
CA VAL A 99 -30.19 8.18 -26.41
C VAL A 99 -30.06 7.23 -25.22
N ALA A 100 -29.42 7.68 -24.15
CA ALA A 100 -29.12 6.85 -22.97
C ALA A 100 -30.40 6.55 -22.17
N ILE A 101 -31.21 5.62 -22.67
CA ILE A 101 -32.41 5.15 -21.97
C ILE A 101 -31.96 4.25 -20.81
N PRO A 102 -32.51 4.41 -19.59
CA PRO A 102 -32.22 3.53 -18.47
C PRO A 102 -32.45 2.04 -18.80
N ASN A 103 -31.63 1.16 -18.21
CA ASN A 103 -31.66 -0.27 -18.51
C ASN A 103 -33.05 -0.92 -18.30
N TRP A 104 -33.82 -0.51 -17.29
CA TRP A 104 -35.16 -1.04 -17.04
C TRP A 104 -36.13 -0.76 -18.20
N GLN A 105 -35.97 0.39 -18.85
CA GLN A 105 -36.83 0.85 -19.93
C GLN A 105 -36.47 0.12 -21.24
N LYS A 106 -35.18 -0.23 -21.42
CA LYS A 106 -34.73 -1.14 -22.48
C LYS A 106 -35.38 -2.52 -22.34
N TRP A 107 -35.39 -3.08 -21.14
CA TRP A 107 -36.03 -4.37 -20.86
C TRP A 107 -37.55 -4.31 -21.07
N TRP A 108 -38.20 -3.24 -20.61
CA TRP A 108 -39.63 -3.04 -20.84
C TRP A 108 -39.97 -3.02 -22.34
N ASN A 109 -39.20 -2.27 -23.13
CA ASN A 109 -39.43 -2.18 -24.57
C ASN A 109 -39.17 -3.51 -25.29
N LEU A 110 -38.16 -4.29 -24.85
CA LEU A 110 -37.88 -5.61 -25.40
C LEU A 110 -39.04 -6.60 -25.19
N PHE A 111 -39.68 -6.57 -24.02
CA PHE A 111 -40.70 -7.54 -23.66
C PHE A 111 -42.13 -7.10 -23.96
N PHE A 112 -42.38 -5.79 -24.05
CA PHE A 112 -43.73 -5.22 -24.13
C PHE A 112 -43.88 -4.09 -25.16
N GLY A 113 -42.80 -3.70 -25.84
CA GLY A 113 -42.82 -2.72 -26.93
C GLY A 113 -42.98 -3.43 -28.27
N GLY A 114 -44.20 -3.46 -28.80
CA GLY A 114 -44.49 -3.94 -30.16
C GLY A 114 -44.10 -2.93 -31.23
#